data_AF-A0A968WXL0-F1
#
_entry.id   AF-A0A968WXL0-F1
#
_cell.length_a   1.000
_cell.length_b   1.000
_cell.length_c   1.000
_cell.angle_alpha   90.00
_cell.angle_beta   90.00
_cell.angle_gamma   90.00
#
_symmetry.space_group_name_H-M   'P 1'
#
loop_
_entity.id
_entity.type
_entity.pdbx_description
1 polymer ?
#
loop_
_entity_poly.entity_id
_entity_poly.type
_entity_poly.pdbx_seq_one_letter_code
_entity_poly.pdbx_strand_id
1 'polypeptide(L)'
;MLNLPANTLIGKKTMLPSDLLFEFNKAELRESARVGLMKLGMLMDRNPELYCWVEGHTDLVGGDEFNLNLSIKRAEAVKNYLVNSLKMPQEKIITRGFGKFSPITIANNATEQAANRRVEIRMRKTPPTEEQRVIAPRKATVIQEPPPTATAIPEEEEPEPPKAILVKPKRVPVEEPPPRAAPVEEEPTFPELPDPPRAQPVEPEILRAQPVGE
;
A
#
# COMPACT_ATOMS: atom_id res chain seq x y z
N MET A 1 6.91 -17.45 1.46
CA MET A 1 5.84 -17.96 2.35
C MET A 1 5.67 -16.98 3.50
N LEU A 2 4.44 -16.61 3.88
CA LEU A 2 4.19 -15.65 4.96
C LEU A 2 4.57 -16.28 6.32
N ASN A 3 5.60 -15.78 7.00
CA ASN A 3 6.04 -16.32 8.29
C ASN A 3 5.58 -15.42 9.44
N LEU A 4 4.45 -15.77 10.05
CA LEU A 4 3.92 -15.12 11.25
C LEU A 4 4.36 -15.91 12.50
N PRO A 5 5.26 -15.38 13.35
CA PRO A 5 5.64 -16.05 14.59
C PRO A 5 4.51 -16.01 15.62
N ALA A 6 4.10 -17.18 16.12
CA ALA A 6 2.89 -17.37 16.94
C ALA A 6 2.82 -16.46 18.17
N ASN A 7 3.93 -16.18 18.86
CA ASN A 7 3.89 -15.42 20.12
C ASN A 7 4.23 -13.92 19.97
N THR A 8 4.47 -13.41 18.76
CA THR A 8 4.87 -12.01 18.58
C THR A 8 3.68 -11.07 18.33
N LEU A 9 2.48 -11.58 18.08
CA LEU A 9 1.32 -10.75 17.70
C LEU A 9 0.58 -10.13 18.89
N ILE A 10 0.86 -10.60 20.10
CA ILE A 10 0.23 -10.10 21.33
C ILE A 10 0.97 -8.83 21.76
N GLY A 11 0.29 -7.69 21.67
CA GLY A 11 0.85 -6.39 22.07
C GLY A 11 1.83 -5.76 21.07
N LYS A 12 2.26 -6.49 20.03
CA LYS A 12 3.02 -5.91 18.90
C LYS A 12 2.20 -5.93 17.63
N LYS A 13 2.58 -5.02 16.74
CA LYS A 13 2.01 -4.85 15.42
C LYS A 13 2.84 -5.63 14.41
N THR A 14 2.17 -6.41 13.58
CA THR A 14 2.82 -7.09 12.45
C THR A 14 2.29 -6.52 11.15
N MET A 15 3.23 -6.14 10.28
CA MET A 15 2.94 -5.61 8.96
C MET A 15 3.00 -6.74 7.94
N LEU A 16 1.94 -6.88 7.17
CA LEU A 16 1.85 -7.82 6.07
C LEU A 16 1.79 -7.03 4.76
N PRO A 17 2.81 -7.14 3.90
CA PRO A 17 2.78 -6.50 2.58
C PRO A 17 1.55 -6.94 1.78
N SER A 18 0.85 -5.98 1.16
CA SER A 18 -0.36 -6.27 0.38
C SER A 18 -0.07 -7.20 -0.79
N ASP A 19 1.11 -7.09 -1.39
CA ASP A 19 1.52 -7.90 -2.56
C ASP A 19 1.68 -9.40 -2.22
N LEU A 20 1.83 -9.73 -0.93
CA LEU A 20 1.82 -11.12 -0.44
C LEU A 20 0.41 -11.63 -0.13
N LEU A 21 -0.53 -10.72 0.14
CA LEU A 21 -1.89 -11.06 0.55
C LEU A 21 -2.86 -11.07 -0.63
N PHE A 22 -2.70 -10.14 -1.57
CA PHE A 22 -3.68 -9.87 -2.62
C PHE A 22 -3.05 -9.88 -4.01
N GLU A 23 -3.88 -10.14 -5.01
CA GLU A 23 -3.54 -9.85 -6.41
C GLU A 23 -3.49 -8.34 -6.67
N PHE A 24 -2.76 -7.92 -7.71
CA PHE A 24 -2.57 -6.50 -8.04
C PHE A 24 -3.91 -5.76 -8.18
N ASN A 25 -4.04 -4.64 -7.46
CA ASN A 25 -5.25 -3.80 -7.40
C ASN A 25 -6.56 -4.53 -7.00
N LYS A 26 -6.46 -5.71 -6.40
CA LYS A 26 -7.60 -6.48 -5.90
C LYS A 26 -7.62 -6.53 -4.37
N ALA A 27 -8.75 -6.95 -3.83
CA ALA A 27 -8.93 -7.33 -2.44
C ALA A 27 -9.10 -8.86 -2.28
N GLU A 28 -8.98 -9.63 -3.36
CA GLU A 28 -9.06 -11.08 -3.32
C GLU A 28 -7.74 -11.67 -2.80
N LEU A 29 -7.84 -12.59 -1.83
CA LEU A 29 -6.68 -13.19 -1.20
C LEU A 29 -6.01 -14.24 -2.09
N ARG A 30 -4.69 -14.17 -2.19
CA ARG A 30 -3.88 -15.18 -2.89
C ARG A 30 -3.90 -16.50 -2.12
N GLU A 31 -3.76 -17.61 -2.84
CA GLU A 31 -3.61 -18.94 -2.22
C GLU A 31 -2.41 -18.99 -1.26
N SER A 32 -1.29 -18.36 -1.64
CA SER A 32 -0.07 -18.29 -0.84
C SER A 32 -0.24 -17.55 0.49
N ALA A 33 -1.22 -16.67 0.60
CA ALA A 33 -1.55 -15.93 1.82
C ALA A 33 -2.27 -16.81 2.87
N ARG A 34 -2.99 -17.85 2.41
CA ARG A 34 -3.83 -18.70 3.25
C ARG A 34 -3.07 -19.41 4.36
N VAL A 35 -1.86 -19.89 4.07
CA VAL A 35 -0.99 -20.54 5.07
C VAL A 35 -0.62 -19.57 6.20
N GLY A 36 -0.36 -18.30 5.86
CA GLY A 36 -0.09 -17.26 6.85
C GLY A 36 -1.32 -16.98 7.71
N LEU A 37 -2.48 -16.82 7.07
CA LEU A 37 -3.74 -16.57 7.76
C LEU A 37 -4.21 -17.76 8.61
N MET A 38 -3.88 -19.00 8.23
CA MET A 38 -4.11 -20.18 9.09
C MET A 38 -3.35 -20.10 10.40
N LYS A 39 -2.07 -19.69 10.37
CA LYS A 39 -1.28 -19.49 11.60
C LYS A 39 -1.90 -18.41 12.49
N LEU A 40 -2.48 -17.38 11.88
CA LEU A 40 -3.23 -16.34 12.60
C LEU A 40 -4.48 -16.91 13.28
N GLY A 41 -5.27 -17.73 12.57
CA GLY A 41 -6.43 -18.41 13.14
C GLY A 41 -6.06 -19.32 14.31
N MET A 42 -5.01 -20.14 14.17
CA MET A 42 -4.50 -20.99 15.26
C MET A 42 -4.08 -20.18 16.49
N LEU A 43 -3.57 -18.96 16.31
CA LEU A 43 -3.24 -18.10 17.42
C LEU A 43 -4.49 -17.59 18.15
N MET A 44 -5.54 -17.22 17.40
CA MET A 44 -6.82 -16.81 17.96
C MET A 44 -7.48 -17.95 18.74
N ASP A 45 -7.44 -19.18 18.22
CA ASP A 45 -7.99 -20.36 18.91
C ASP A 45 -7.29 -20.65 20.24
N ARG A 46 -5.96 -20.49 20.26
CA ARG A 46 -5.17 -20.69 21.49
C ARG A 46 -5.36 -19.59 22.53
N ASN A 47 -5.88 -18.43 22.13
CA ASN A 47 -6.02 -17.26 23.00
C ASN A 47 -7.41 -16.64 22.81
N PRO A 48 -8.47 -17.32 23.28
CA PRO A 48 -9.86 -16.92 23.03
C PRO A 48 -10.21 -15.56 23.65
N GLU A 49 -9.42 -15.04 24.58
CA GLU A 49 -9.59 -13.71 25.17
C GLU A 49 -9.16 -12.56 24.22
N LEU A 50 -8.40 -12.86 23.16
CA LEU A 50 -7.85 -11.84 22.27
C LEU A 50 -8.84 -11.42 21.17
N TYR A 51 -8.75 -10.14 20.83
CA TYR A 51 -9.38 -9.53 19.66
C TYR A 51 -8.31 -9.27 18.59
N CYS A 52 -8.63 -9.63 17.35
CA CYS A 52 -7.80 -9.45 16.18
C CYS A 52 -8.19 -8.15 15.47
N TRP A 53 -7.27 -7.21 15.43
CA TRP A 53 -7.41 -5.96 14.70
C TRP A 53 -6.70 -6.07 13.36
N VAL A 54 -7.44 -5.84 12.29
CA VAL A 54 -6.98 -5.88 10.90
C VAL A 54 -7.13 -4.49 10.30
N GLU A 55 -6.00 -3.86 10.00
CA GLU A 55 -5.94 -2.47 9.56
C GLU A 55 -5.36 -2.40 8.14
N GLY A 56 -6.15 -1.96 7.17
CA GLY A 56 -5.73 -1.81 5.78
C GLY A 56 -5.12 -0.44 5.49
N HIS A 57 -4.07 -0.42 4.68
CA HIS A 57 -3.40 0.79 4.20
C HIS A 57 -3.13 0.72 2.70
N THR A 58 -3.05 1.89 2.06
CA THR A 58 -2.71 2.04 0.64
C THR A 58 -1.45 2.90 0.48
N ASP A 59 -0.95 3.01 -0.75
CA ASP A 59 0.04 4.03 -1.10
C ASP A 59 -0.60 5.43 -1.15
N LEU A 60 0.24 6.44 -1.40
CA LEU A 60 -0.21 7.83 -1.50
C LEU A 60 -0.84 8.17 -2.86
N VAL A 61 -0.82 7.25 -3.83
CA VAL A 61 -1.23 7.52 -5.21
C VAL A 61 -2.75 7.40 -5.33
N GLY A 62 -3.37 8.37 -6.00
CA GLY A 62 -4.82 8.38 -6.24
C GLY A 62 -5.66 9.08 -5.16
N GLY A 63 -6.98 9.06 -5.38
CA GLY A 63 -7.95 9.78 -4.56
C GLY A 63 -8.12 9.22 -3.15
N ASP A 64 -8.38 10.11 -2.19
CA ASP A 64 -8.56 9.79 -0.78
C ASP A 64 -9.66 8.76 -0.54
N GLU A 65 -10.83 8.98 -1.14
CA GLU A 65 -12.00 8.10 -1.00
C GLU A 65 -11.75 6.72 -1.61
N PHE A 66 -11.14 6.68 -2.80
CA PHE A 66 -10.78 5.44 -3.47
C PHE A 66 -9.85 4.59 -2.60
N ASN A 67 -8.78 5.21 -2.08
CA ASN A 67 -7.81 4.54 -1.22
C ASN A 67 -8.42 4.07 0.10
N LEU A 68 -9.31 4.88 0.68
CA LEU A 68 -10.03 4.50 1.89
C LEU A 68 -10.89 3.26 1.63
N ASN A 69 -11.70 3.26 0.57
CA ASN A 69 -12.54 2.12 0.19
C ASN A 69 -11.70 0.86 -0.12
N LEU A 70 -10.58 1.00 -0.83
CA LEU A 70 -9.69 -0.11 -1.12
C LEU A 70 -9.09 -0.71 0.16
N SER A 71 -8.66 0.14 1.09
CA SER A 71 -8.12 -0.32 2.38
C SER A 71 -9.15 -1.07 3.23
N ILE A 72 -10.41 -0.61 3.24
CA ILE A 72 -11.52 -1.27 3.92
C ILE A 72 -11.78 -2.64 3.31
N LYS A 73 -11.93 -2.71 1.98
CA LYS A 73 -12.17 -3.97 1.25
C LYS A 73 -11.08 -5.01 1.51
N ARG A 74 -9.81 -4.59 1.57
CA ARG A 74 -8.68 -5.47 1.88
C ARG A 74 -8.74 -6.01 3.31
N ALA A 75 -9.06 -5.16 4.29
CA ALA A 75 -9.22 -5.59 5.67
C ALA A 75 -10.42 -6.55 5.82
N GLU A 76 -11.54 -6.26 5.17
CA GLU A 76 -12.72 -7.10 5.13
C GLU A 76 -12.45 -8.45 4.47
N ALA A 77 -11.68 -8.51 3.39
CA ALA A 77 -11.31 -9.77 2.76
C ALA A 77 -10.54 -10.70 3.70
N VAL A 78 -9.60 -10.15 4.49
CA VAL A 78 -8.89 -10.92 5.53
C VAL A 78 -9.88 -11.42 6.59
N LYS A 79 -10.78 -10.56 7.08
CA LYS A 79 -11.82 -10.97 8.04
C LYS A 79 -12.71 -12.07 7.48
N ASN A 80 -13.20 -11.90 6.26
CA ASN A 80 -14.08 -12.86 5.59
C ASN A 80 -13.41 -14.22 5.47
N TYR A 81 -12.12 -14.27 5.15
CA TYR A 81 -11.37 -15.52 5.14
C TYR A 81 -11.28 -16.17 6.53
N LEU A 82 -10.93 -15.40 7.56
CA LEU A 82 -10.84 -15.91 8.93
C LEU A 82 -12.20 -16.42 9.45
N VAL A 83 -13.29 -15.72 9.17
CA VAL A 83 -14.64 -16.12 9.59
C VAL A 83 -15.15 -17.30 8.76
N ASN A 84 -15.11 -17.21 7.44
CA ASN A 84 -15.77 -18.19 6.57
C ASN A 84 -14.96 -19.48 6.42
N SER A 85 -13.64 -19.36 6.24
CA SER A 85 -12.75 -20.50 6.00
C SER A 85 -12.22 -21.10 7.30
N LEU A 86 -11.89 -20.28 8.31
CA LEU A 86 -11.33 -20.78 9.57
C LEU A 86 -12.36 -20.83 10.72
N LYS A 87 -13.61 -20.39 10.49
CA LYS A 87 -14.69 -20.42 11.50
C LYS A 87 -14.39 -19.60 12.76
N MET A 88 -13.61 -18.53 12.63
CA MET A 88 -13.35 -17.60 13.73
C MET A 88 -14.60 -16.77 14.06
N PRO A 89 -14.88 -16.47 15.33
CA PRO A 89 -16.00 -15.62 15.71
C PRO A 89 -15.88 -14.21 15.10
N GLN A 90 -16.93 -13.76 14.40
CA GLN A 90 -16.93 -12.46 13.71
C GLN A 90 -16.67 -11.28 14.66
N GLU A 91 -17.19 -11.36 15.88
CA GLU A 91 -17.05 -10.32 16.92
C GLU A 91 -15.62 -10.15 17.41
N LYS A 92 -14.77 -11.17 17.23
CA LYS A 92 -13.36 -11.16 17.62
C LYS A 92 -12.48 -10.50 16.57
N ILE A 93 -13.00 -10.24 15.37
CA ILE A 93 -12.24 -9.70 14.24
C ILE A 93 -12.75 -8.30 13.88
N ILE A 94 -11.90 -7.32 14.12
CA ILE A 94 -12.19 -5.90 13.95
C ILE A 94 -11.40 -5.38 12.76
N THR A 95 -12.12 -4.84 11.78
CA THR A 95 -11.54 -4.36 10.52
C THR A 95 -11.60 -2.85 10.44
N ARG A 96 -10.52 -2.23 9.96
CA ARG A 96 -10.42 -0.80 9.73
C ARG A 96 -9.66 -0.52 8.44
N GLY A 97 -10.08 0.50 7.71
CA GLY A 97 -9.32 1.04 6.59
C GLY A 97 -8.81 2.43 6.93
N PHE A 98 -7.52 2.66 6.74
CA PHE A 98 -6.87 3.95 6.94
C PHE A 98 -6.59 4.68 5.63
N GLY A 99 -6.83 4.04 4.48
CA GLY A 99 -6.43 4.53 3.17
C GLY A 99 -4.95 4.96 3.17
N LYS A 100 -4.71 6.18 2.67
CA LYS A 100 -3.38 6.80 2.61
C LYS A 100 -3.06 7.71 3.80
N PHE A 101 -3.94 7.78 4.81
CA PHE A 101 -3.83 8.73 5.93
C PHE A 101 -2.88 8.27 7.04
N SER A 102 -2.25 7.11 6.91
CA SER A 102 -1.23 6.63 7.87
C SER A 102 -0.06 5.99 7.11
N PRO A 103 0.69 6.79 6.33
CA PRO A 103 1.83 6.31 5.58
C PRO A 103 3.00 5.97 6.51
N ILE A 104 3.80 4.98 6.11
CA ILE A 104 5.13 4.72 6.70
C ILE A 104 6.15 5.67 6.06
N THR A 105 6.02 5.94 4.77
CA THR A 105 6.89 6.85 4.01
C THR A 105 6.07 7.83 3.19
N ILE A 106 6.58 9.06 3.07
CA ILE A 106 6.03 10.12 2.22
C ILE A 106 6.82 10.31 0.92
N ALA A 107 7.78 9.43 0.63
CA ALA A 107 8.61 9.52 -0.56
C ALA A 107 7.81 9.33 -1.85
N ASN A 108 8.19 10.03 -2.91
CA ASN A 108 7.53 9.96 -4.22
C ASN A 108 7.98 8.78 -5.09
N ASN A 109 8.77 7.85 -4.54
CA ASN A 109 9.30 6.69 -5.25
C ASN A 109 8.39 5.46 -5.08
N ALA A 110 8.06 4.79 -6.19
CA ALA A 110 7.17 3.63 -6.21
C ALA A 110 7.69 2.46 -5.35
N THR A 111 9.00 2.25 -5.31
CA THR A 111 9.64 1.18 -4.52
C THR A 111 9.45 1.42 -3.02
N GLU A 112 9.60 2.67 -2.57
CA GLU A 112 9.42 3.03 -1.16
C GLU A 112 7.95 3.02 -0.76
N GLN A 113 7.07 3.49 -1.65
CA GLN A 113 5.61 3.43 -1.49
C GLN A 113 5.08 2.00 -1.34
N ALA A 114 5.83 0.97 -1.77
CA ALA A 114 5.44 -0.43 -1.55
C ALA A 114 5.27 -0.77 -0.06
N ALA A 115 6.05 -0.14 0.83
CA ALA A 115 5.89 -0.30 2.27
C ALA A 115 4.55 0.24 2.78
N ASN A 116 3.96 1.23 2.10
CA ASN A 116 2.66 1.79 2.47
C ASN A 116 1.52 0.82 2.15
N ARG A 117 1.64 0.03 1.07
CA ARG A 117 0.67 -1.00 0.69
C ARG A 117 0.77 -2.20 1.63
N ARG A 118 0.08 -2.15 2.77
CA ARG A 118 0.13 -3.20 3.80
C ARG A 118 -1.20 -3.40 4.51
N VAL A 119 -1.32 -4.57 5.13
CA VAL A 119 -2.31 -4.86 6.17
C VAL A 119 -1.57 -5.04 7.48
N GLU A 120 -1.99 -4.34 8.51
CA GLU A 120 -1.44 -4.49 9.85
C GLU A 120 -2.35 -5.38 10.69
N ILE A 121 -1.73 -6.26 11.45
CA ILE A 121 -2.42 -7.15 12.36
C ILE A 121 -1.94 -6.90 13.78
N ARG A 122 -2.88 -6.74 14.71
CA ARG A 122 -2.60 -6.55 16.14
C ARG A 122 -3.55 -7.40 16.97
N MET A 123 -3.02 -8.15 17.93
CA MET A 123 -3.85 -8.85 18.92
C MET A 123 -3.90 -8.05 20.22
N ARG A 124 -5.10 -7.83 20.75
CA ARG A 124 -5.34 -7.09 22.00
C ARG A 124 -6.34 -7.83 22.88
N LYS A 125 -6.13 -7.80 24.20
CA LYS A 125 -7.10 -8.31 25.18
C LYS A 125 -8.28 -7.36 25.39
N THR A 126 -8.08 -6.07 25.08
CA THR A 126 -9.12 -5.07 25.24
C THR A 126 -10.19 -5.22 24.17
N PRO A 127 -11.48 -5.29 24.55
CA PRO A 127 -12.55 -5.31 23.59
C PRO A 127 -12.59 -3.99 22.80
N PRO A 128 -13.04 -4.03 21.53
CA PRO A 128 -13.30 -2.82 20.77
C PRO A 128 -14.42 -2.01 21.45
N THR A 129 -14.19 -0.71 21.63
CA THR A 129 -15.24 0.24 22.00
C THR A 129 -16.32 0.25 20.92
N GLU A 130 -17.58 0.56 21.23
CA GLU A 130 -18.69 0.58 20.27
C GLU A 130 -18.36 1.40 19.02
N GLU A 131 -17.74 2.57 19.18
CA GLU A 131 -17.32 3.40 18.06
C GLU A 131 -16.20 2.79 17.19
N GLN A 132 -15.46 1.81 17.72
CA GLN A 132 -14.41 1.08 17.01
C GLN A 132 -14.95 -0.17 16.30
N ARG A 133 -16.14 -0.66 16.69
CA ARG A 133 -16.84 -1.79 16.05
C ARG A 133 -17.51 -1.38 14.74
N VAL A 134 -17.89 -0.11 14.63
CA VAL A 134 -18.40 0.43 13.37
C VAL A 134 -17.23 0.48 12.37
N ILE A 135 -17.35 -0.25 11.25
CA ILE A 135 -16.48 -0.14 10.07
C ILE A 135 -16.78 1.18 9.35
N ALA A 136 -16.89 2.28 10.11
CA ALA A 136 -17.04 3.60 9.55
C ALA A 136 -15.68 4.04 9.01
N PRO A 137 -15.64 4.71 7.86
CA PRO A 137 -14.45 5.40 7.38
C PRO A 137 -14.07 6.47 8.41
N ARG A 138 -13.26 6.12 9.40
CA ARG A 138 -12.56 7.12 10.19
C ARG A 138 -11.48 7.67 9.27
N LYS A 139 -11.69 8.88 8.73
CA LYS A 139 -10.55 9.75 8.40
C LYS A 139 -9.63 9.65 9.60
N ALA A 140 -8.39 9.21 9.40
CA ALA A 140 -7.44 9.14 10.50
C ALA A 140 -7.40 10.54 11.11
N THR A 141 -7.97 10.69 12.30
CA THR A 141 -7.70 11.88 13.09
C THR A 141 -6.22 11.77 13.38
N VAL A 142 -5.44 12.59 12.68
CA VAL A 142 -4.10 12.98 13.06
C VAL A 142 -4.16 13.15 14.57
N ILE A 143 -3.48 12.29 15.32
CA ILE A 143 -3.06 12.68 16.66
C ILE A 143 -2.16 13.88 16.37
N GLN A 144 -2.75 15.07 16.37
CA GLN A 144 -1.98 16.27 16.55
C GLN A 144 -1.31 16.01 17.89
N GLU A 145 0.01 15.83 17.87
CA GLU A 145 0.79 16.24 19.03
C GLU A 145 0.24 17.62 19.44
N PRO A 146 0.00 17.85 20.74
CA PRO A 146 -0.50 19.14 21.17
C PRO A 146 0.39 20.22 20.53
N PRO A 147 -0.19 21.32 20.01
CA PRO A 147 0.63 22.42 19.51
C PRO A 147 1.66 22.75 20.59
N PRO A 148 2.94 23.03 20.25
CA PRO A 148 3.88 23.45 21.25
C PRO A 148 3.25 24.63 21.97
N THR A 149 3.00 24.45 23.27
CA THR A 149 2.56 25.51 24.16
C THR A 149 3.47 26.70 23.88
N ALA A 150 2.88 27.77 23.37
CA ALA A 150 3.53 29.05 23.23
C ALA A 150 3.87 29.53 24.64
N THR A 151 5.05 29.16 25.13
CA THR A 151 5.71 29.92 26.19
C THR A 151 6.07 31.25 25.56
N ALA A 152 5.42 32.31 26.04
CA ALA A 152 5.75 33.68 25.69
C ALA A 152 7.25 33.92 25.89
N ILE A 153 7.94 34.25 24.80
CA ILE A 153 9.26 34.86 24.80
C ILE A 153 8.99 36.37 24.63
N PRO A 154 9.59 37.25 25.47
CA PRO A 154 9.27 38.67 25.43
C PRO A 154 9.74 39.34 24.13
N GLU A 155 8.96 40.35 23.76
CA GLU A 155 9.09 41.34 22.70
C GLU A 155 10.53 41.85 22.49
N GLU A 156 11.06 41.71 21.27
CA GLU A 156 12.29 42.39 20.84
C GLU A 156 12.08 42.93 19.41
N GLU A 157 12.51 44.18 19.23
CA GLU A 157 12.11 45.21 18.28
C GLU A 157 12.59 44.94 16.83
N GLU A 158 11.75 45.27 15.83
CA GLU A 158 12.08 45.19 14.40
C GLU A 158 13.22 46.16 14.01
N PRO A 159 14.21 45.76 13.19
CA PRO A 159 15.00 46.72 12.44
C PRO A 159 14.40 46.96 11.04
N GLU A 160 14.14 48.23 10.74
CA GLU A 160 13.65 48.76 9.47
C GLU A 160 14.50 48.36 8.23
N PRO A 161 13.90 48.31 7.03
CA PRO A 161 14.60 47.94 5.80
C PRO A 161 15.56 49.04 5.31
N PRO A 162 16.83 48.73 4.97
CA PRO A 162 17.71 49.72 4.37
C PRO A 162 17.36 50.01 2.90
N LYS A 163 17.35 51.30 2.58
CA LYS A 163 17.05 51.91 1.27
C LYS A 163 18.11 51.59 0.20
N ALA A 164 17.65 51.57 -1.05
CA ALA A 164 18.43 51.34 -2.26
C ALA A 164 19.60 52.33 -2.45
N ILE A 165 20.77 51.80 -2.81
CA ILE A 165 21.89 52.57 -3.39
C ILE A 165 22.22 51.97 -4.76
N LEU A 166 22.13 52.81 -5.80
CA LEU A 166 22.48 52.52 -7.19
C LEU A 166 24.01 52.45 -7.34
N VAL A 167 24.55 51.27 -7.63
CA VAL A 167 25.97 51.09 -8.00
C VAL A 167 26.06 50.41 -9.37
N LYS A 168 26.80 51.05 -10.28
CA LYS A 168 27.01 50.65 -11.69
C LYS A 168 27.66 49.26 -11.79
N PRO A 169 27.34 48.44 -12.81
CA PRO A 169 27.84 47.08 -12.91
C PRO A 169 29.34 47.06 -13.28
N LYS A 170 30.14 46.37 -12.46
CA LYS A 170 31.52 46.01 -12.77
C LYS A 170 31.50 44.58 -13.37
N ARG A 171 32.04 44.44 -14.59
CA ARG A 171 32.20 43.18 -15.33
C ARG A 171 32.81 42.09 -14.44
N VAL A 172 32.15 40.94 -14.37
CA VAL A 172 32.75 39.68 -13.86
C VAL A 172 33.11 38.82 -15.07
N PRO A 173 34.31 38.22 -15.15
CA PRO A 173 34.76 37.45 -16.31
C PRO A 173 33.95 36.18 -16.55
N VAL A 174 33.79 35.85 -17.83
CA VAL A 174 33.14 34.63 -18.35
C VAL A 174 33.95 33.40 -17.93
N GLU A 175 33.35 32.49 -17.16
CA GLU A 175 33.86 31.14 -17.00
C GLU A 175 33.70 30.38 -18.34
N GLU A 176 34.82 29.89 -18.87
CA GLU A 176 34.88 29.11 -20.10
C GLU A 176 34.13 27.76 -19.95
N PRO A 177 33.42 27.29 -20.99
CA PRO A 177 32.76 26.00 -20.94
C PRO A 177 33.79 24.86 -20.90
N PRO A 178 33.54 23.76 -20.17
CA PRO A 178 34.45 22.63 -20.10
C PRO A 178 34.66 21.98 -21.47
N PRO A 179 35.85 21.39 -21.72
CA PRO A 179 36.24 20.92 -23.04
C PRO A 179 35.42 19.72 -23.52
N ARG A 180 35.17 19.73 -24.83
CA ARG A 180 34.51 18.70 -25.63
C ARG A 180 35.17 17.33 -25.44
N ALA A 181 34.44 16.38 -24.86
CA ALA A 181 34.77 14.96 -24.94
C ALA A 181 34.39 14.40 -26.32
N ALA A 182 35.14 13.39 -26.75
CA ALA A 182 35.20 12.75 -28.07
C ALA A 182 33.85 12.21 -28.62
N PRO A 183 33.79 11.84 -29.92
CA PRO A 183 32.56 11.33 -30.54
C PRO A 183 32.14 10.02 -29.88
N VAL A 184 30.85 9.92 -29.53
CA VAL A 184 30.24 8.65 -29.11
C VAL A 184 30.04 7.82 -30.37
N GLU A 185 30.63 6.64 -30.39
CA GLU A 185 30.49 5.63 -31.43
C GLU A 185 29.02 5.21 -31.59
N GLU A 186 28.66 4.87 -32.83
CA GLU A 186 27.31 4.54 -33.30
C GLU A 186 26.61 3.48 -32.44
N GLU A 187 25.31 3.68 -32.21
CA GLU A 187 24.42 2.69 -31.60
C GLU A 187 24.41 1.40 -32.45
N PRO A 188 24.55 0.20 -31.86
CA PRO A 188 24.35 -1.03 -32.62
C PRO A 188 22.85 -1.18 -32.94
N THR A 189 22.53 -1.09 -34.23
CA THR A 189 21.23 -1.49 -34.79
C THR A 189 20.95 -2.95 -34.45
N PHE A 190 19.92 -3.20 -33.64
CA PHE A 190 19.38 -4.54 -33.45
C PHE A 190 18.73 -5.03 -34.75
N PRO A 191 18.99 -6.27 -35.20
CA PRO A 191 18.25 -6.85 -36.32
C PRO A 191 16.79 -7.08 -35.92
N GLU A 192 15.89 -6.66 -36.80
CA GLU A 192 14.45 -6.85 -36.70
C GLU A 192 14.12 -8.35 -36.67
N LEU A 193 13.42 -8.80 -35.63
CA LEU A 193 12.91 -10.17 -35.52
C LEU A 193 11.86 -10.39 -36.63
N PRO A 194 11.87 -11.53 -37.36
CA PRO A 194 10.85 -11.78 -38.35
C PRO A 194 9.48 -11.94 -37.69
N ASP A 195 8.46 -11.32 -38.31
CA ASP A 195 7.07 -11.44 -37.90
C ASP A 195 6.64 -12.91 -37.77
N PRO A 196 5.90 -13.28 -36.71
CA PRO A 196 5.37 -14.63 -36.58
C PRO A 196 4.39 -14.93 -37.74
N PRO A 197 4.37 -16.16 -38.27
CA PRO A 197 3.47 -16.51 -39.36
C PRO A 197 2.01 -16.31 -38.92
N ARG A 198 1.27 -15.57 -39.74
CA ARG A 198 -0.16 -15.34 -39.59
C ARG A 198 -0.88 -16.69 -39.53
N ALA A 199 -1.54 -16.97 -38.41
CA ALA A 199 -2.36 -18.17 -38.25
C ALA A 199 -3.39 -18.23 -39.40
N GLN A 200 -3.34 -19.31 -40.18
CA GLN A 200 -4.37 -19.59 -41.16
C GLN A 200 -5.68 -19.91 -40.42
N PRO A 201 -6.84 -19.41 -40.88
CA PRO A 201 -8.12 -19.81 -40.31
C PRO A 201 -8.31 -21.32 -40.53
N VAL A 202 -8.37 -22.08 -39.45
CA VAL A 202 -8.86 -23.47 -39.50
C VAL A 202 -10.36 -23.43 -39.77
N GLU A 203 -10.76 -23.87 -40.96
CA GLU A 203 -12.18 -24.07 -41.28
C GLU A 203 -12.76 -25.15 -40.34
N PRO A 204 -13.93 -24.93 -39.73
CA PRO A 204 -14.55 -25.96 -38.90
C PRO A 204 -15.02 -27.11 -39.79
N GLU A 205 -14.42 -28.28 -39.59
CA GLU A 205 -14.84 -29.54 -40.21
C GLU A 205 -16.28 -29.87 -39.77
N ILE A 206 -17.22 -29.74 -40.70
CA ILE A 206 -18.63 -30.03 -40.46
C ILE A 206 -18.79 -31.53 -40.25
N LEU A 207 -19.07 -31.91 -39.01
CA LEU A 207 -19.42 -33.26 -38.61
C LEU A 207 -20.67 -33.72 -39.39
N ARG A 208 -20.48 -34.49 -40.47
CA ARG A 208 -21.58 -35.18 -41.16
C ARG A 208 -22.11 -36.28 -40.23
N ALA A 209 -23.28 -36.06 -39.67
CA ALA A 209 -24.07 -37.11 -39.03
C ALA A 209 -24.39 -38.20 -40.07
N GLN A 210 -23.97 -39.43 -39.80
CA GLN A 210 -24.45 -40.61 -40.51
C GLN A 210 -25.85 -40.97 -39.96
N PRO A 211 -26.80 -41.42 -40.81
CA PRO A 211 -28.09 -41.85 -40.32
C PRO A 211 -27.96 -43.21 -39.62
N VAL A 212 -28.63 -43.34 -38.47
CA VAL A 212 -28.82 -44.60 -37.75
C VAL A 212 -29.74 -45.47 -38.59
N GLY A 213 -29.23 -46.60 -39.06
CA GLY A 213 -30.02 -47.69 -39.66
C GLY A 213 -30.60 -48.62 -38.59
N GLU A 214 -31.76 -49.20 -38.92
CA GLU A 214 -32.64 -50.09 -38.13
C GLU A 214 -31.98 -51.25 -37.39
#